data_AF-A0A8B9GRX1-F1
#
_entry.id   AF-A0A8B9GRX1-F1
#
_cell.length_a   1.000
_cell.length_b   1.000
_cell.length_c   1.000
_cell.angle_alpha   90.00
_cell.angle_beta   90.00
_cell.angle_gamma   90.00
#
_symmetry.space_group_name_H-M   'P 1'
#
loop_
_entity.id
_entity.type
_entity.pdbx_description
1 polymer ?
#
loop_
_entity_poly.entity_id
_entity_poly.type
_entity_poly.pdbx_seq_one_letter_code
_entity_poly.pdbx_strand_id
1 'polypeptide(L)'
;MSLILLFSTIEESMISTLVVRVSSQTGEGVPELWEVMLQFRDSMLACGELQVRRREQQKVWLWSLIQENALQHFREHPAVQAGLPEMERRVTQGDISPGLAADLLLRAFRSSQ
;
A
#
# COMPACT_ATOMS: atom_id res chain seq x y z
N MET A 1 7.88 -4.30 -10.74
CA MET A 1 8.07 -3.38 -9.60
C MET A 1 7.48 -2.03 -9.98
N SER A 2 6.15 -1.99 -10.05
CA SER A 2 5.39 -0.86 -10.60
C SER A 2 4.86 -0.02 -9.45
N LEU A 3 5.58 1.05 -9.07
CA LEU A 3 5.07 1.96 -8.04
C LEU A 3 5.53 3.41 -8.18
N ILE A 4 5.91 3.87 -9.37
CA ILE A 4 6.34 5.28 -9.58
C ILE A 4 5.54 6.02 -10.67
N LEU A 5 4.72 5.35 -11.49
CA LEU A 5 4.07 5.98 -12.66
C LEU A 5 2.58 6.32 -12.48
N LEU A 6 2.14 6.66 -11.27
CA LEU A 6 0.82 7.29 -11.05
C LEU A 6 0.91 8.65 -10.35
N PHE A 7 2.02 9.35 -10.55
CA PHE A 7 2.16 10.79 -10.30
C PHE A 7 2.13 11.58 -11.62
N SER A 8 1.45 11.07 -12.65
CA SER A 8 1.20 11.79 -13.90
C SER A 8 -0.24 12.31 -13.88
N THR A 9 -0.35 13.63 -13.86
CA THR A 9 -1.57 14.44 -14.09
C THR A 9 -2.39 14.82 -12.86
N ILE A 10 -1.75 15.44 -11.86
CA ILE A 10 -2.41 16.55 -11.16
C ILE A 10 -1.90 17.82 -11.84
N GLU A 11 -2.68 18.33 -12.78
CA GLU A 11 -2.63 19.73 -13.17
C GLU A 11 -2.62 20.58 -11.89
N GLU A 12 -1.56 21.37 -11.69
CA GLU A 12 -1.52 22.65 -10.95
C GLU A 12 -2.75 23.01 -10.08
N SER A 13 -3.06 22.22 -9.05
CA SER A 13 -4.13 22.57 -8.12
C SER A 13 -3.58 23.52 -7.05
N MET A 14 -3.54 24.83 -7.35
CA MET A 14 -3.64 26.04 -6.49
C MET A 14 -3.15 26.06 -5.01
N ILE A 15 -2.42 25.07 -4.51
CA ILE A 15 -1.93 24.99 -3.14
C ILE A 15 -0.43 24.71 -3.20
N SER A 16 0.36 25.78 -3.09
CA SER A 16 1.81 25.68 -2.91
C SER A 16 2.14 25.07 -1.55
N THR A 17 3.11 24.16 -1.48
CA THR A 17 3.65 23.66 -0.22
C THR A 17 4.24 24.82 0.59
N LEU A 18 3.64 25.11 1.76
CA LEU A 18 4.12 26.14 2.68
C LEU A 18 5.14 25.55 3.66
N VAL A 19 6.18 26.32 3.99
CA VAL A 19 7.18 25.98 5.01
C VAL A 19 7.00 26.91 6.20
N VAL A 20 6.72 26.34 7.37
CA VAL A 20 6.53 27.09 8.62
C VAL A 20 7.51 26.61 9.70
N ARG A 21 7.95 27.51 10.58
CA ARG A 21 8.79 27.17 11.75
C ARG A 21 7.87 26.89 12.94
N VAL A 22 8.11 25.78 13.62
CA VAL A 22 7.36 25.40 14.82
C VAL A 22 8.29 24.84 15.89
N SER A 23 7.91 25.02 17.16
CA SER A 23 8.62 24.46 18.31
C SER A 23 7.63 23.76 19.24
N SER A 24 7.65 22.43 19.26
CA SER A 24 6.81 21.64 20.18
C SER A 24 7.16 21.85 21.65
N GLN A 25 8.39 22.29 21.95
CA GLN A 25 8.87 22.54 23.32
C GLN A 25 8.37 23.87 23.90
N THR A 26 8.27 24.90 23.06
CA THR A 26 7.85 26.25 23.48
C THR A 26 6.42 26.58 23.08
N GLY A 27 5.83 25.82 22.17
CA GLY A 27 4.52 26.08 21.57
C GLY A 27 4.54 27.10 20.42
N GLU A 28 5.70 27.70 20.11
CA GLU A 28 5.83 28.68 19.01
C GLU A 28 5.40 28.05 17.67
N GLY A 29 4.56 28.76 16.91
CA GLY A 29 4.15 28.38 15.55
C GLY A 29 3.08 27.29 15.48
N VAL A 30 2.69 26.68 16.61
CA VAL A 30 1.69 25.59 16.62
C VAL A 30 0.27 26.10 16.29
N PRO A 31 -0.22 27.21 16.86
CA PRO A 31 -1.52 27.78 16.46
C PRO A 31 -1.57 28.17 14.98
N GLU A 32 -0.51 28.80 14.48
CA GLU A 32 -0.41 29.25 13.08
C GLU A 32 -0.36 28.05 12.12
N LEU A 33 0.38 26.98 12.48
CA LEU A 33 0.36 25.73 11.72
C LEU A 33 -1.07 25.15 11.64
N TRP A 34 -1.83 25.19 12.73
CA TRP A 34 -3.19 24.69 12.74
C TRP A 34 -4.12 25.49 11.82
N GLU A 35 -4.00 26.82 11.81
CA GLU A 35 -4.74 27.67 10.88
C GLU A 35 -4.41 27.33 9.41
N VAL A 36 -3.13 27.13 9.10
CA VAL A 36 -2.71 26.70 7.75
C VAL A 36 -3.32 25.34 7.39
N MET A 37 -3.36 24.38 8.32
CA MET A 37 -4.00 23.08 8.10
C MET A 37 -5.51 23.20 7.84
N LEU A 38 -6.21 24.09 8.53
CA LEU A 38 -7.62 24.36 8.30
C LEU A 38 -7.87 25.00 6.94
N GLN A 39 -7.08 26.00 6.55
CA GLN A 39 -7.15 26.63 5.23
C GLN A 39 -6.93 25.62 4.10
N PHE A 40 -5.95 24.71 4.26
CA PHE A 40 -5.72 23.61 3.33
C PHE A 40 -6.95 22.70 3.23
N ARG A 41 -7.48 22.24 4.37
CA ARG A 41 -8.66 21.36 4.42
C ARG A 41 -9.85 22.00 3.71
N ASP A 42 -10.13 23.26 4.00
CA ASP A 42 -11.30 23.97 3.48
C ASP A 42 -11.16 24.21 1.97
N SER A 43 -9.96 24.55 1.49
CA SER A 43 -9.66 24.66 0.05
C SER A 43 -9.86 23.32 -0.67
N MET A 44 -9.39 22.23 -0.07
CA MET A 44 -9.51 20.87 -0.62
C MET A 44 -10.94 20.32 -0.59
N LEU A 45 -11.75 20.75 0.39
CA LEU A 45 -13.17 20.45 0.45
C LEU A 45 -13.95 21.23 -0.60
N ALA A 46 -13.66 22.52 -0.77
CA ALA A 46 -14.32 23.39 -1.73
C ALA A 46 -14.12 22.92 -3.17
N CYS A 47 -12.93 22.45 -3.54
CA CYS A 47 -12.68 21.87 -4.86
C CYS A 47 -13.06 20.38 -4.98
N GLY A 48 -13.52 19.73 -3.89
CA GLY A 48 -13.92 18.32 -3.88
C GLY A 48 -12.76 17.30 -3.89
N GLU A 49 -11.53 17.74 -4.12
CA GLU A 49 -10.33 16.91 -4.24
C GLU A 49 -10.08 16.05 -2.98
N LEU A 50 -10.43 16.56 -1.79
CA LEU A 50 -10.25 15.79 -0.55
C LEU A 50 -11.05 14.48 -0.58
N GLN A 51 -12.27 14.50 -1.12
CA GLN A 51 -13.12 13.31 -1.18
C GLN A 51 -12.65 12.33 -2.26
N VAL A 52 -12.16 12.84 -3.39
CA VAL A 52 -11.54 12.03 -4.44
C VAL A 52 -10.32 11.28 -3.89
N ARG A 53 -9.39 12.01 -3.25
CA ARG A 53 -8.20 11.40 -2.64
C ARG A 53 -8.55 10.35 -1.59
N ARG A 54 -9.56 10.60 -0.75
CA ARG A 54 -10.02 9.63 0.25
C ARG A 54 -10.55 8.35 -0.38
N ARG A 55 -11.32 8.43 -1.48
CA ARG A 55 -11.81 7.26 -2.19
C ARG A 55 -10.67 6.45 -2.79
N GLU A 56 -9.67 7.10 -3.39
CA GLU A 56 -8.51 6.41 -3.94
C GLU A 56 -7.66 5.75 -2.83
N GLN A 57 -7.45 6.45 -1.71
CA GLN A 57 -6.78 5.87 -0.53
C GLN A 57 -7.53 4.65 0.02
N GLN A 58 -8.87 4.68 0.07
CA GLN A 58 -9.68 3.55 0.49
C GLN A 58 -9.53 2.34 -0.44
N LYS A 59 -9.46 2.56 -1.76
CA LYS A 59 -9.20 1.48 -2.72
C LYS A 59 -7.81 0.87 -2.52
N VAL A 60 -6.79 1.70 -2.34
CA VAL A 60 -5.42 1.23 -2.04
C VAL A 60 -5.43 0.39 -0.77
N TRP A 61 -6.06 0.89 0.31
CA TRP A 61 -6.14 0.17 1.58
C TRP A 61 -6.89 -1.16 1.44
N LEU A 62 -8.01 -1.18 0.73
CA LEU A 62 -8.76 -2.42 0.45
C LEU A 62 -7.86 -3.47 -0.21
N TRP A 63 -7.11 -3.09 -1.24
CA TRP A 63 -6.22 -4.02 -1.94
C TRP A 63 -5.02 -4.46 -1.09
N SER A 64 -4.50 -3.61 -0.19
CA SER A 64 -3.48 -4.03 0.77
C SER A 64 -4.01 -5.11 1.72
N LEU A 65 -5.20 -4.91 2.28
CA LEU A 65 -5.84 -5.88 3.17
C LEU A 65 -6.13 -7.21 2.46
N ILE A 66 -6.62 -7.16 1.21
CA ILE A 66 -6.85 -8.37 0.41
C ILE A 66 -5.54 -9.12 0.19
N GLN A 67 -4.45 -8.43 -0.17
CA GLN A 67 -3.15 -9.06 -0.42
C GLN A 67 -2.56 -9.67 0.85
N GLU A 68 -2.59 -8.95 1.97
CA GLU A 68 -2.11 -9.42 3.27
C GLU A 68 -2.86 -10.68 3.71
N ASN A 69 -4.19 -10.64 3.69
CA ASN A 69 -5.02 -11.77 4.10
C ASN A 69 -4.90 -12.95 3.15
N ALA A 70 -4.89 -12.71 1.83
CA ALA A 70 -4.72 -13.78 0.84
C ALA A 70 -3.38 -14.49 1.01
N LEU A 71 -2.29 -13.74 1.22
CA LEU A 71 -0.97 -14.30 1.45
C LEU A 71 -0.88 -15.05 2.78
N GLN A 72 -1.52 -14.52 3.84
CA GLN A 72 -1.61 -15.19 5.14
C GLN A 72 -2.33 -16.54 5.00
N HIS A 73 -3.54 -16.55 4.43
CA HIS A 73 -4.29 -17.78 4.22
C HIS A 73 -3.54 -18.80 3.35
N PHE A 74 -2.85 -18.33 2.30
CA PHE A 74 -2.02 -19.19 1.47
C PHE A 74 -0.88 -19.84 2.27
N ARG A 75 -0.17 -19.07 3.11
CA ARG A 75 0.94 -19.56 3.93
C ARG A 75 0.50 -20.46 5.08
N GLU A 76 -0.70 -20.24 5.63
CA GLU A 76 -1.25 -21.06 6.71
C GLU A 76 -1.88 -22.36 6.22
N HIS A 77 -2.10 -22.49 4.91
CA HIS A 77 -2.73 -23.67 4.33
C HIS A 77 -1.84 -24.93 4.48
N PRO A 78 -2.34 -26.05 5.06
CA PRO A 78 -1.53 -27.23 5.37
C PRO A 78 -0.76 -27.81 4.18
N ALA A 79 -1.40 -27.92 3.01
CA ALA A 79 -0.74 -28.42 1.80
C ALA A 79 0.39 -27.50 1.29
N VAL A 80 0.27 -26.18 1.50
CA VAL A 80 1.32 -25.22 1.15
C VAL A 80 2.45 -25.31 2.15
N GLN A 81 2.15 -25.34 3.45
CA GLN A 81 3.17 -25.52 4.50
C GLN A 81 4.00 -26.79 4.32
N ALA A 82 3.35 -27.90 3.96
CA ALA A 82 4.03 -29.17 3.71
C ALA A 82 4.91 -29.13 2.45
N GLY A 83 4.48 -28.44 1.39
CA GLY A 83 5.20 -28.38 0.12
C GLY A 83 6.28 -27.30 0.03
N LEU A 84 6.19 -26.24 0.83
CA LEU A 84 7.04 -25.05 0.73
C LEU A 84 8.54 -25.35 0.88
N PRO A 85 9.01 -26.13 1.89
CA PRO A 85 10.45 -26.40 2.05
C PRO A 85 11.08 -27.10 0.84
N GLU A 86 10.35 -28.06 0.24
CA GLU A 86 10.84 -28.78 -0.93
C GLU A 86 10.87 -27.87 -2.17
N MET A 87 9.88 -26.99 -2.33
CA MET A 87 9.88 -26.03 -3.43
C MET A 87 11.04 -25.03 -3.32
N GLU A 88 11.31 -24.49 -2.11
CA GLU A 88 12.45 -23.60 -1.87
C GLU A 88 13.79 -24.29 -2.15
N ARG A 89 13.93 -25.55 -1.72
CA ARG A 89 15.12 -26.36 -2.01
C ARG A 89 15.34 -26.54 -3.51
N ARG A 90 14.31 -26.93 -4.27
CA ARG A 90 14.40 -27.14 -5.72
C ARG A 90 14.70 -25.84 -6.48
N VAL A 91 14.14 -24.71 -6.04
CA VAL A 91 14.43 -23.39 -6.64
C VAL A 91 15.87 -22.99 -6.39
N THR A 92 16.36 -23.09 -5.15
CA THR A 92 17.73 -22.69 -4.79
C THR A 92 18.81 -23.56 -5.41
N GLN A 93 18.48 -24.83 -5.73
CA GLN A 93 19.36 -25.73 -6.48
C GLN A 93 19.30 -25.56 -8.00
N GLY A 94 18.34 -24.77 -8.51
CA GLY A 94 18.15 -24.57 -9.95
C GLY A 94 17.38 -25.68 -10.66
N ASP A 95 16.76 -26.62 -9.93
CA ASP A 95 15.98 -27.72 -10.49
C ASP A 95 14.67 -27.24 -11.14
N ILE A 96 14.08 -26.16 -10.61
CA ILE A 96 12.86 -25.53 -11.14
C ILE A 96 12.95 -24.01 -11.04
N SER A 97 12.20 -23.31 -11.89
CA SER A 97 12.08 -21.86 -11.80
C SER A 97 11.18 -21.44 -10.62
N PRO A 98 11.39 -20.24 -10.05
CA PRO A 98 10.51 -19.69 -9.02
C PRO A 98 9.03 -19.62 -9.45
N GLY A 99 8.78 -19.30 -10.73
CA GLY A 99 7.42 -19.26 -11.28
C GLY A 99 6.73 -20.62 -11.27
N LEU A 100 7.45 -21.69 -11.67
CA LEU A 100 6.91 -23.05 -11.64
C LEU A 100 6.66 -23.53 -10.20
N ALA A 101 7.56 -23.21 -9.26
CA ALA A 101 7.38 -23.52 -7.85
C ALA A 101 6.13 -22.85 -7.27
N ALA A 102 5.91 -21.56 -7.58
CA ALA A 102 4.72 -20.82 -7.18
C ALA A 102 3.44 -21.45 -7.74
N ASP A 103 3.43 -21.82 -9.03
CA ASP A 103 2.29 -22.50 -9.66
C ASP A 103 1.96 -23.84 -9.00
N LEU A 104 2.98 -24.62 -8.63
CA LEU A 104 2.78 -25.90 -7.93
C LEU A 104 2.17 -25.70 -6.54
N LEU A 105 2.64 -24.72 -5.78
CA LEU A 105 2.05 -24.39 -4.47
C LEU A 105 0.62 -23.84 -4.61
N LEU A 106 0.34 -23.03 -5.63
CA LEU A 106 -1.01 -22.56 -5.94
C LEU A 106 -1.95 -23.71 -6.33
N ARG A 107 -1.46 -24.72 -7.05
CA ARG A 107 -2.24 -25.93 -7.34
C ARG A 107 -2.53 -26.71 -6.06
N ALA A 108 -1.52 -26.92 -5.20
CA ALA A 108 -1.69 -27.60 -3.92
C ALA A 108 -2.74 -26.90 -3.03
N PHE A 109 -2.71 -25.57 -2.98
CA PHE A 109 -3.70 -24.74 -2.29
C PHE A 109 -5.13 -24.92 -2.83
N ARG A 110 -5.29 -25.07 -4.15
CA ARG A 110 -6.62 -25.21 -4.79
C ARG A 110 -7.20 -26.63 -4.72
N SER A 111 -6.34 -27.65 -4.68
CA SER A 111 -6.77 -29.06 -4.77
C SER A 111 -7.27 -29.65 -3.46
N SER A 112 -7.03 -29.02 -2.32
CA SER A 112 -7.39 -29.49 -0.98
C SER A 112 -8.59 -28.76 -0.39
N GLN A 113 -9.55 -28.36 -1.24
CA GLN A 113 -10.88 -27.94 -0.77
C GLN A 113 -11.70 -29.13 -0.28
#